data_AF-A0A143X5P3-F1
#
_entry.id   AF-A0A143X5P3-F1
#
_cell.length_a   1.000
_cell.length_b   1.000
_cell.length_c   1.000
_cell.angle_alpha   90.00
_cell.angle_beta   90.00
_cell.angle_gamma   90.00
#
_symmetry.space_group_name_H-M   'P 1'
#
loop_
_entity.id
_entity.type
_entity.pdbx_description
1 polymer ?
#
loop_
_entity_poly.entity_id
_entity_poly.type
_entity_poly.pdbx_seq_one_letter_code
_entity_poly.pdbx_strand_id
1 'polypeptide(L)'
;MGIKEQLEERRRQQEAKRYFRQNNDAFFDAKKWAMLIFSGLSISLACGFLYGLFVSITHIHFQFILALVGIAIASTLKKVAHIGNTKVAWLSVIFYVFALYMSHVFVIVISMSSMIGGGSFFALLLEPDIYRLGFQSFASNHVLTILIFVLGGYYTYEIAGK
;
A
#
# COMPACT_ATOMS: atom_id res chain seq x y z
N MET A 1 -24.99 -27.01 31.17
CA MET A 1 -24.70 -25.69 30.58
C MET A 1 -25.64 -25.47 29.41
N GLY A 2 -26.45 -24.42 29.48
CA GLY A 2 -27.43 -24.12 28.45
C GLY A 2 -26.76 -23.66 27.15
N ILE A 3 -27.41 -23.88 26.01
CA ILE A 3 -26.91 -23.47 24.68
C ILE A 3 -26.56 -21.97 24.64
N LYS A 4 -27.27 -21.14 25.42
CA LYS A 4 -26.98 -19.71 25.59
C LYS A 4 -25.65 -19.44 26.31
N GLU A 5 -25.35 -20.20 27.37
CA GLU A 5 -24.09 -20.06 28.11
C GLU A 5 -22.89 -20.45 27.24
N GLN A 6 -22.99 -21.54 26.47
CA GLN A 6 -21.93 -21.94 25.54
C GLN A 6 -21.68 -20.90 24.42
N LEU A 7 -22.73 -20.22 23.97
CA LEU A 7 -22.64 -19.15 22.97
C LEU A 7 -21.97 -17.90 23.55
N GLU A 8 -22.32 -17.51 24.77
CA GLU A 8 -21.66 -16.41 25.47
C GLU A 8 -20.20 -16.71 25.77
N GLU A 9 -19.89 -17.93 26.19
CA GLU A 9 -18.53 -18.35 26.50
C GLU A 9 -17.64 -18.33 25.24
N ARG A 10 -18.17 -18.79 24.10
CA ARG A 10 -17.49 -18.66 22.80
C ARG A 10 -17.28 -17.20 22.39
N ARG A 11 -18.27 -16.32 22.61
CA ARG A 11 -18.12 -14.87 22.36
C ARG A 11 -17.03 -14.26 23.23
N ARG A 12 -17.06 -14.50 24.55
CA ARG A 12 -16.06 -14.00 25.50
C ARG A 12 -14.66 -14.52 25.16
N GLN A 13 -14.52 -15.77 24.73
CA GLN A 13 -13.24 -16.31 24.25
C GLN A 13 -12.76 -15.66 22.95
N GLN A 14 -13.65 -15.33 22.02
CA GLN A 14 -13.30 -14.62 20.79
C GLN A 14 -12.92 -13.16 21.07
N GLU A 15 -13.63 -12.49 21.97
CA GLU A 15 -13.34 -11.13 22.42
C GLU A 15 -12.01 -11.06 23.18
N ALA A 16 -11.75 -11.98 24.11
CA ALA A 16 -10.47 -12.10 24.78
C ALA A 16 -9.34 -12.37 23.78
N LYS A 17 -9.51 -13.29 22.82
CA LYS A 17 -8.52 -13.53 21.76
C LYS A 17 -8.27 -12.28 20.90
N ARG A 18 -9.31 -11.49 20.60
CA ARG A 18 -9.17 -10.21 19.87
C ARG A 18 -8.43 -9.17 20.71
N TYR A 19 -8.78 -9.05 21.99
CA TYR A 19 -8.15 -8.13 22.94
C TYR A 19 -6.66 -8.43 23.13
N PHE A 20 -6.30 -9.70 23.33
CA PHE A 20 -4.90 -10.12 23.41
C PHE A 20 -4.15 -9.96 22.08
N ARG A 21 -4.81 -10.13 20.91
CA ARG A 21 -4.19 -9.89 19.60
C ARG A 21 -3.99 -8.41 19.26
N GLN A 22 -4.83 -7.53 19.80
CA GLN A 22 -4.71 -6.08 19.63
C GLN A 22 -3.66 -5.47 20.56
N ASN A 23 -3.55 -5.95 21.81
CA ASN A 23 -2.69 -5.35 22.84
C ASN A 23 -1.36 -6.08 23.09
N ASN A 24 -1.16 -7.30 22.57
CA ASN A 24 0.09 -8.03 22.81
C ASN A 24 1.00 -7.95 21.58
N ASP A 25 2.12 -7.24 21.74
CA ASP A 25 3.17 -7.04 20.73
C ASP A 25 3.89 -8.32 20.29
N ALA A 26 3.62 -9.45 20.96
CA ALA A 26 4.32 -10.72 20.81
C ALA A 26 3.91 -11.61 19.61
N PHE A 27 3.04 -11.17 18.69
CA PHE A 27 2.46 -12.07 17.67
C PHE A 27 3.25 -12.21 16.37
N PHE A 28 4.13 -11.26 16.05
CA PHE A 28 4.92 -11.28 14.82
C PHE A 28 6.38 -11.56 15.10
N ASP A 29 6.77 -12.81 14.87
CA ASP A 29 8.17 -13.20 14.75
C ASP A 29 8.85 -12.40 13.63
N ALA A 30 10.17 -12.18 13.72
CA ALA A 30 10.95 -11.39 12.77
C ALA A 30 10.74 -11.84 11.32
N LYS A 31 10.58 -13.16 11.12
CA LYS A 31 10.26 -13.76 9.82
C LYS A 31 8.92 -13.25 9.24
N LYS A 32 7.89 -13.08 10.07
CA LYS A 32 6.59 -12.56 9.60
C LYS A 32 6.66 -11.07 9.29
N TRP A 33 7.42 -10.29 10.07
CA TRP A 33 7.68 -8.88 9.75
C TRP A 33 8.42 -8.72 8.43
N ALA A 34 9.45 -9.53 8.19
CA ALA A 34 10.17 -9.55 6.92
C ALA A 34 9.24 -9.89 5.74
N MET A 35 8.35 -10.87 5.93
CA MET A 35 7.37 -11.25 4.90
C MET A 35 6.35 -10.13 4.62
N LEU A 36 5.86 -9.45 5.67
CA LEU A 36 4.98 -8.29 5.52
C LEU A 36 5.67 -7.17 4.75
N ILE A 37 6.91 -6.83 5.12
CA ILE A 37 7.68 -5.77 4.46
C ILE A 37 7.94 -6.13 2.99
N PHE A 38 8.39 -7.36 2.72
CA PHE A 38 8.64 -7.81 1.36
C PHE A 38 7.37 -7.79 0.52
N SER A 39 6.27 -8.34 1.04
CA SER A 39 4.98 -8.35 0.33
C SER A 39 4.47 -6.93 0.06
N GLY A 40 4.58 -6.03 1.04
CA GLY A 40 4.19 -4.63 0.93
C GLY A 40 5.02 -3.87 -0.12
N LEU A 41 6.34 -4.06 -0.12
CA LEU A 41 7.23 -3.49 -1.14
C LEU A 41 6.87 -4.02 -2.54
N SER A 42 6.74 -5.33 -2.70
CA SER A 42 6.45 -5.95 -3.99
C SER A 42 5.12 -5.47 -4.58
N ILE A 43 4.05 -5.43 -3.78
CA ILE A 43 2.76 -4.97 -4.28
C ILE A 43 2.75 -3.47 -4.57
N SER A 44 3.44 -2.66 -3.77
CA SER A 44 3.53 -1.21 -3.99
C SER A 44 4.25 -0.89 -5.30
N LEU A 45 5.36 -1.57 -5.57
CA LEU A 45 6.10 -1.44 -6.82
C LEU A 45 5.27 -1.93 -8.00
N ALA A 46 4.61 -3.10 -7.89
CA ALA A 46 3.78 -3.65 -8.95
C ALA A 46 2.61 -2.72 -9.30
N CYS A 47 1.88 -2.21 -8.30
CA CYS A 47 0.78 -1.28 -8.51
C CYS A 47 1.26 0.04 -9.11
N GLY A 48 2.38 0.59 -8.62
CA GLY A 48 2.92 1.83 -9.18
C GLY A 48 3.39 1.67 -10.63
N PHE A 49 4.00 0.53 -10.96
CA PHE A 49 4.41 0.22 -12.33
C PHE A 49 3.20 0.03 -13.27
N LEU A 50 2.17 -0.70 -12.83
CA LEU A 50 0.93 -0.87 -13.59
C LEU A 50 0.23 0.47 -13.83
N TYR A 51 0.20 1.35 -12.83
CA TYR A 51 -0.30 2.71 -13.01
C TYR A 51 0.54 3.48 -14.04
N GLY A 52 1.86 3.42 -13.95
CA GLY A 52 2.77 4.05 -14.91
C GLY A 52 2.53 3.58 -16.34
N LEU A 53 2.36 2.28 -16.55
CA LEU A 53 2.00 1.71 -17.86
C LEU A 53 0.62 2.19 -18.34
N PHE A 54 -0.38 2.19 -17.46
CA PHE A 54 -1.72 2.67 -17.78
C PHE A 54 -1.69 4.11 -18.28
N VAL A 55 -0.99 5.00 -17.56
CA VAL A 55 -0.83 6.41 -17.95
C VAL A 55 -0.07 6.52 -19.26
N SER A 56 0.99 5.74 -19.45
CA SER A 56 1.80 5.78 -20.68
C SER A 56 1.01 5.34 -21.92
N ILE A 57 0.06 4.40 -21.78
CA ILE A 57 -0.74 3.89 -22.91
C ILE A 57 -1.95 4.78 -23.18
N THR A 58 -2.62 5.24 -22.11
CA THR A 58 -3.90 5.97 -22.23
C THR A 58 -3.74 7.48 -22.29
N HIS A 59 -2.60 8.00 -21.84
CA HIS A 59 -2.36 9.43 -21.59
C HIS A 59 -3.34 10.07 -20.60
N ILE A 60 -4.05 9.27 -19.79
CA ILE A 60 -5.04 9.75 -18.81
C ILE A 60 -4.48 9.60 -17.39
N HIS A 61 -4.41 10.72 -16.67
CA HIS A 61 -4.02 10.75 -15.26
C HIS A 61 -5.23 10.54 -14.33
N PHE A 62 -5.69 9.29 -14.21
CA PHE A 62 -6.86 8.97 -13.37
C PHE A 62 -6.44 8.67 -11.91
N GLN A 63 -6.43 9.73 -11.08
CA GLN A 63 -5.93 9.70 -9.69
C GLN A 63 -6.75 8.78 -8.75
N PHE A 64 -8.00 8.47 -9.08
CA PHE A 64 -8.82 7.53 -8.32
C PHE A 64 -8.26 6.09 -8.36
N ILE A 65 -7.54 5.70 -9.42
CA ILE A 65 -6.88 4.38 -9.48
C ILE A 65 -5.85 4.27 -8.37
N LEU A 66 -5.09 5.34 -8.13
CA LEU A 66 -4.10 5.38 -7.07
C LEU A 66 -4.76 5.23 -5.70
N ALA A 67 -5.92 5.85 -5.44
CA ALA A 67 -6.66 5.62 -4.19
C ALA A 67 -7.07 4.14 -4.01
N LEU A 68 -7.45 3.44 -5.09
CA LEU A 68 -7.79 2.01 -5.06
C LEU A 68 -6.56 1.12 -4.80
N VAL A 69 -5.36 1.54 -5.17
CA VAL A 69 -4.11 0.82 -4.85
C VAL A 69 -3.97 0.61 -3.35
N GLY A 70 -4.35 1.61 -2.54
CA GLY A 70 -4.33 1.50 -1.09
C GLY A 70 -5.17 0.32 -0.56
N ILE A 71 -6.35 0.09 -1.15
CA ILE A 71 -7.22 -1.03 -0.81
C ILE A 71 -6.55 -2.37 -1.13
N ALA A 72 -5.88 -2.48 -2.28
CA ALA A 72 -5.17 -3.69 -2.69
C ALA A 72 -3.99 -4.00 -1.75
N ILE A 73 -3.23 -2.96 -1.36
CA ILE A 73 -2.11 -3.05 -0.42
C ILE A 73 -2.61 -3.51 0.96
N ALA A 74 -3.62 -2.83 1.51
CA ALA A 74 -4.21 -3.18 2.81
C ALA A 74 -4.75 -4.61 2.84
N SER A 75 -5.47 -5.01 1.78
CA SER A 75 -6.02 -6.36 1.67
C SER A 75 -4.93 -7.42 1.62
N THR A 76 -3.82 -7.14 0.94
CA THR A 76 -2.69 -8.08 0.82
C THR A 76 -1.93 -8.20 2.13
N LEU A 77 -1.59 -7.09 2.76
CA LEU A 77 -0.90 -7.08 4.06
C LEU A 77 -1.74 -7.73 5.14
N LYS A 78 -3.07 -7.48 5.16
CA LYS A 78 -3.99 -8.16 6.07
C LYS A 78 -4.06 -9.67 5.83
N LYS A 79 -4.03 -10.13 4.58
CA LYS A 79 -3.96 -11.56 4.25
C LYS A 79 -2.68 -12.20 4.74
N VAL A 80 -1.53 -11.53 4.58
CA VAL A 80 -0.22 -12.02 5.06
C VAL A 80 -0.13 -11.99 6.60
N ALA A 81 -0.72 -10.97 7.22
CA ALA A 81 -0.76 -10.81 8.68
C ALA A 81 -1.72 -11.80 9.37
N HIS A 82 -2.76 -12.25 8.67
CA HIS A 82 -3.90 -13.03 9.20
C HIS A 82 -4.67 -12.37 10.36
N ILE A 83 -4.36 -11.12 10.70
CA ILE A 83 -4.90 -10.35 11.82
C ILE A 83 -4.95 -8.87 11.42
N GLY A 84 -6.04 -8.18 11.76
CA GLY A 84 -6.11 -6.71 11.73
C GLY A 84 -5.48 -6.14 12.99
N ASN A 85 -4.46 -5.30 12.83
CA ASN A 85 -3.74 -4.64 13.92
C ASN A 85 -3.33 -3.23 13.49
N THR A 86 -3.37 -2.27 14.42
CA THR A 86 -2.91 -0.89 14.25
C THR A 86 -1.53 -0.78 13.60
N LYS A 87 -0.58 -1.67 13.95
CA LYS A 87 0.76 -1.67 13.34
C LYS A 87 0.73 -2.07 11.85
N VAL A 88 -0.08 -3.05 11.48
CA VAL A 88 -0.28 -3.48 10.08
C VAL A 88 -1.02 -2.40 9.29
N ALA A 89 -1.95 -1.68 9.94
CA ALA A 89 -2.66 -0.56 9.34
C ALA A 89 -1.70 0.58 8.97
N TRP A 90 -0.86 1.03 9.91
CA TRP A 90 0.17 2.03 9.61
C TRP A 90 1.17 1.58 8.56
N LEU A 91 1.63 0.32 8.63
CA LEU A 91 2.52 -0.24 7.62
C LEU A 91 1.88 -0.20 6.21
N SER A 92 0.59 -0.50 6.13
CA SER A 92 -0.17 -0.43 4.86
C SER A 92 -0.26 1.00 4.32
N VAL A 93 -0.43 2.00 5.19
CA VAL A 93 -0.43 3.42 4.80
C VAL A 93 0.96 3.84 4.30
N ILE A 94 2.04 3.42 4.96
CA ILE A 94 3.42 3.70 4.53
C ILE A 94 3.65 3.12 3.13
N PHE A 95 3.27 1.86 2.90
CA PHE A 95 3.38 1.23 1.59
C PHE A 95 2.50 1.89 0.53
N TYR A 96 1.31 2.34 0.91
CA TYR A 96 0.47 3.13 0.02
C TYR A 96 1.13 4.44 -0.40
N VAL A 97 1.67 5.23 0.53
CA VAL A 97 2.40 6.47 0.20
C VAL A 97 3.62 6.18 -0.67
N PHE A 98 4.35 5.10 -0.37
CA PHE A 98 5.45 4.63 -1.20
C PHE A 98 4.99 4.26 -2.61
N ALA A 99 3.85 3.58 -2.77
CA ALA A 99 3.27 3.25 -4.07
C ALA A 99 2.88 4.51 -4.85
N LEU A 100 2.29 5.53 -4.19
CA LEU A 100 1.97 6.81 -4.82
C LEU A 100 3.24 7.46 -5.39
N TYR A 101 4.27 7.58 -4.56
CA TYR A 101 5.55 8.15 -4.97
C TYR A 101 6.19 7.37 -6.13
N MET A 102 6.28 6.05 -6.01
CA MET A 102 6.85 5.20 -7.05
C MET A 102 6.04 5.24 -8.35
N SER A 103 4.73 5.47 -8.29
CA SER A 103 3.89 5.67 -9.48
C SER A 103 4.34 6.88 -10.31
N HIS A 104 4.66 8.00 -9.66
CA HIS A 104 5.21 9.18 -10.35
C HIS A 104 6.58 8.87 -10.96
N VAL A 105 7.45 8.17 -10.22
CA VAL A 105 8.75 7.72 -10.72
C VAL A 105 8.59 6.85 -11.98
N PHE A 106 7.71 5.85 -11.93
CA PHE A 106 7.48 4.95 -13.07
C PHE A 106 6.90 5.65 -14.29
N VAL A 107 5.96 6.59 -14.11
CA VAL A 107 5.44 7.40 -15.23
C VAL A 107 6.58 8.13 -15.94
N ILE A 108 7.48 8.76 -15.19
CA ILE A 108 8.63 9.49 -15.75
C ILE A 108 9.59 8.52 -16.45
N VAL A 109 9.98 7.43 -15.79
CA VAL A 109 10.91 6.44 -16.37
C VAL A 109 10.36 5.86 -17.66
N ILE A 110 9.09 5.45 -17.68
CA ILE A 110 8.45 4.89 -18.87
C ILE A 110 8.41 5.94 -19.99
N SER A 111 7.98 7.17 -19.68
CA SER A 111 7.93 8.26 -20.66
C SER A 111 9.31 8.62 -21.23
N MET A 112 10.35 8.64 -20.41
CA MET A 112 11.72 8.95 -20.88
C MET A 112 12.32 7.78 -21.65
N SER A 113 12.06 6.54 -21.22
CA SER A 113 12.55 5.34 -21.90
C SER A 113 11.96 5.20 -23.31
N SER A 114 10.70 5.60 -23.52
CA SER A 114 10.05 5.58 -24.83
C SER A 114 10.55 6.70 -25.75
N MET A 115 10.93 7.85 -25.20
CA MET A 115 11.47 8.99 -25.97
C MET A 115 12.94 8.83 -26.39
N ILE A 116 13.77 8.18 -25.57
CA ILE A 116 15.23 8.09 -25.79
C ILE A 116 15.62 6.94 -26.74
N GLY A 117 14.66 6.14 -27.22
CA GLY A 117 14.91 5.14 -28.27
C GLY A 117 15.91 4.04 -27.88
N GLY A 118 16.09 3.74 -26.58
CA GLY A 118 17.02 2.69 -26.14
C GLY A 118 17.68 2.86 -24.77
N GLY A 119 17.36 3.91 -24.01
CA GLY A 119 17.75 3.96 -22.60
C GLY A 119 17.13 2.77 -21.86
N SER A 120 17.94 1.88 -21.27
CA SER A 120 17.39 0.72 -20.58
C SER A 120 16.55 1.21 -19.40
N PHE A 121 15.28 0.78 -19.33
CA PHE A 121 14.35 1.14 -18.26
C PHE A 121 15.00 1.05 -16.86
N PHE A 122 15.82 0.01 -16.67
CA PHE A 122 16.57 -0.21 -15.44
C PHE A 122 17.69 0.80 -15.20
N ALA A 123 18.41 1.27 -16.22
CA ALA A 123 19.42 2.31 -16.06
C ALA A 123 18.79 3.63 -15.61
N LEU A 124 17.67 4.02 -16.22
CA LEU A 124 16.92 5.21 -15.79
C LEU A 124 16.39 5.05 -14.37
N LEU A 125 15.93 3.87 -13.99
CA LEU A 125 15.47 3.62 -12.62
C LEU A 125 16.59 3.73 -11.58
N LEU A 126 17.85 3.54 -11.98
CA LEU A 126 19.02 3.70 -11.09
C LEU A 126 19.52 5.14 -11.02
N GLU A 127 19.03 6.03 -11.87
CA GLU A 127 19.47 7.42 -11.96
C GLU A 127 18.88 8.25 -10.80
N PRO A 128 19.69 8.89 -9.94
CA PRO A 128 19.19 9.65 -8.79
C PRO A 128 18.26 10.81 -9.16
N ASP A 129 18.50 11.45 -10.31
CA ASP A 129 17.70 12.58 -10.77
C ASP A 129 16.25 12.21 -11.07
N ILE A 130 15.99 10.96 -11.48
CA ILE A 130 14.63 10.46 -11.71
C ILE A 130 13.80 10.48 -10.42
N TYR A 131 14.40 10.13 -9.28
CA TYR A 131 13.73 10.19 -7.99
C TYR A 131 13.44 11.62 -7.57
N ARG A 132 14.37 12.55 -7.85
CA ARG A 132 14.13 13.98 -7.61
C ARG A 132 12.97 14.51 -8.45
N LEU A 133 12.91 14.15 -9.73
CA LEU A 133 11.81 14.52 -10.62
C LEU A 133 10.49 13.87 -10.18
N GLY A 134 10.52 12.61 -9.76
CA GLY A 134 9.37 11.91 -9.19
C GLY A 134 8.82 12.62 -7.96
N PHE A 135 9.70 13.10 -7.07
CA PHE A 135 9.30 13.87 -5.90
C PHE A 135 8.67 15.22 -6.29
N GLN A 136 9.27 15.94 -7.23
CA GLN A 136 8.72 17.20 -7.72
C GLN A 136 7.33 17.00 -8.35
N SER A 137 7.16 15.95 -9.17
CA SER A 137 5.88 15.59 -9.78
C SER A 137 4.82 15.23 -8.73
N PHE A 138 5.21 14.47 -7.69
CA PHE A 138 4.31 14.13 -6.58
C PHE A 138 3.90 15.37 -5.77
N ALA A 139 4.84 16.28 -5.51
CA ALA A 139 4.59 17.50 -4.75
C ALA A 139 3.78 18.55 -5.54
N SER A 140 3.86 18.55 -6.88
CA SER A 140 3.13 19.48 -7.74
C SER A 140 1.66 19.11 -7.98
N ASN A 141 1.15 18.05 -7.33
CA ASN A 141 -0.24 17.63 -7.46
C ASN A 141 -1.21 18.70 -6.95
N HIS A 142 -2.36 18.83 -7.61
CA HIS A 142 -3.42 19.75 -7.17
C HIS A 142 -4.04 19.33 -5.82
N VAL A 143 -4.60 20.30 -5.09
CA VAL A 143 -5.24 20.10 -3.79
C VAL A 143 -6.27 18.97 -3.81
N LEU A 144 -7.08 18.89 -4.87
CA LEU A 144 -8.09 17.84 -5.02
C LEU A 144 -7.46 16.44 -5.09
N THR A 145 -6.34 16.28 -5.80
CA THR A 145 -5.60 15.01 -5.88
C THR A 145 -5.02 14.63 -4.51
N ILE A 146 -4.49 15.60 -3.77
CA ILE A 146 -4.00 15.39 -2.41
C ILE A 146 -5.13 14.91 -1.50
N LEU A 147 -6.32 15.51 -1.58
CA LEU A 147 -7.49 15.06 -0.81
C LEU A 147 -7.89 13.62 -1.15
N ILE A 148 -7.88 13.25 -2.44
CA ILE A 148 -8.12 11.86 -2.87
C ILE A 148 -7.07 10.92 -2.26
N PHE A 149 -5.80 11.32 -2.24
CA PHE A 149 -4.74 10.51 -1.64
C PHE A 149 -4.93 10.31 -0.14
N VAL A 150 -5.31 11.37 0.58
CA VAL A 150 -5.62 11.31 2.03
C VAL A 150 -6.80 10.39 2.29
N LEU A 151 -7.87 10.49 1.51
CA LEU A 151 -9.02 9.59 1.61
C LEU A 151 -8.62 8.13 1.33
N GLY A 152 -7.82 7.88 0.29
CA GLY A 152 -7.27 6.56 0.00
C GLY A 152 -6.43 6.01 1.16
N GLY A 153 -5.62 6.86 1.80
CA GLY A 153 -4.84 6.51 2.98
C GLY A 153 -5.70 6.16 4.20
N TYR A 154 -6.76 6.93 4.44
CA TYR A 154 -7.74 6.65 5.48
C TYR A 154 -8.43 5.29 5.27
N TYR A 155 -8.91 5.01 4.06
CA TYR A 155 -9.53 3.72 3.73
C TYR A 155 -8.55 2.55 3.85
N THR A 156 -7.30 2.76 3.42
CA THR A 156 -6.20 1.77 3.58
C THR A 156 -6.02 1.41 5.05
N TYR A 157 -5.95 2.42 5.92
CA TYR A 157 -5.83 2.23 7.36
C TYR A 157 -7.02 1.48 7.95
N GLU A 158 -8.24 1.88 7.59
CA GLU A 158 -9.47 1.27 8.11
C GLU A 158 -9.59 -0.21 7.73
N ILE A 159 -9.22 -0.58 6.50
CA ILE A 159 -9.29 -1.95 6.00
C ILE A 159 -8.27 -2.86 6.69
N ALA A 160 -7.04 -2.38 6.89
CA ALA A 160 -5.97 -3.14 7.51
C ALA A 160 -6.06 -3.18 9.05
N GLY A 161 -6.71 -2.18 9.67
CA GLY A 161 -6.90 -2.11 11.12
C GLY A 161 -8.06 -2.94 11.66
N LYS A 162 -9.12 -3.10 10.87
CA LYS A 162 -10.24 -4.02 11.17
C LYS A 162 -9.87 -5.48 10.88
#